data_AF-R9K5P8-F1
#
_entry.id   AF-R9K5P8-F1
#
_cell.length_a   1.000
_cell.length_b   1.000
_cell.length_c   1.000
_cell.angle_alpha   90.00
_cell.angle_beta   90.00
_cell.angle_gamma   90.00
#
_symmetry.space_group_name_H-M   'P 1'
#
loop_
_entity.id
_entity.type
_entity.pdbx_description
1 polymer ?
#
loop_
_entity_poly.entity_id
_entity_poly.type
_entity_poly.pdbx_seq_one_letter_code
_entity_poly.pdbx_strand_id
1 'polypeptide(L)'
;MSISEQVKELRTIENNLSIGHNMPISLAVECFREAADTIEALSAKLADMERSAEDCGGWIPCKERLPEDGVDVLVWFEYFRYGEYDRLFQTKGISYTFNGEWSGFVNGSSGWNQLRIIAWQPLPEDYHEP
;
A
#
# COMPACT_ATOMS: atom_id res chain seq x y z
N MET A 1 -1.24 3.64 -24.40
CA MET A 1 -0.01 2.85 -24.50
C MET A 1 0.35 2.41 -23.10
N SER A 2 0.31 1.12 -22.82
CA SER A 2 0.64 0.56 -21.50
C SER A 2 2.15 0.48 -21.31
N ILE A 3 2.62 0.44 -20.06
CA ILE A 3 4.05 0.26 -19.74
C ILE A 3 4.62 -1.00 -20.43
N SER A 4 3.82 -2.08 -20.49
CA SER A 4 4.20 -3.32 -21.17
C SER A 4 4.42 -3.15 -22.69
N GLU A 5 3.70 -2.21 -23.33
CA GLU A 5 3.89 -1.88 -24.74
C GLU A 5 5.16 -1.06 -24.94
N GLN A 6 5.43 -0.09 -24.07
CA GLN A 6 6.64 0.74 -24.12
C GLN A 6 7.93 -0.09 -23.90
N VAL A 7 7.88 -1.09 -23.01
CA VAL A 7 9.02 -1.99 -22.81
C VAL A 7 9.26 -2.90 -24.01
N LYS A 8 8.20 -3.38 -24.68
CA LYS A 8 8.33 -4.14 -25.93
C LYS A 8 8.97 -3.31 -27.06
N GLU A 9 8.61 -2.03 -27.16
CA GLU A 9 9.25 -1.12 -28.12
C GLU A 9 10.74 -0.92 -27.81
N LEU A 10 11.10 -0.72 -26.54
CA LEU A 10 12.49 -0.63 -26.08
C LEU A 10 13.30 -1.89 -26.41
N ARG A 11 12.77 -3.09 -26.12
CA ARG A 11 13.41 -4.38 -26.47
C ARG A 11 13.56 -4.55 -27.99
N THR A 12 12.64 -4.00 -28.79
CA THR A 12 12.73 -4.03 -30.26
C THR A 12 13.85 -3.11 -30.77
N ILE A 13 13.99 -1.93 -30.19
CA ILE A 13 15.07 -0.98 -30.50
C ILE A 13 16.43 -1.56 -30.11
N GLU A 14 16.53 -2.18 -28.93
CA GLU A 14 17.72 -2.91 -28.46
C GLU A 14 18.18 -3.97 -29.48
N ASN A 15 17.27 -4.83 -29.92
CA ASN A 15 17.58 -5.90 -30.87
C ASN A 15 18.06 -5.36 -32.24
N ASN A 16 17.46 -4.28 -32.73
CA ASN A 16 17.86 -3.66 -34.00
C ASN A 16 19.24 -2.99 -33.91
N LEU A 17 19.61 -2.44 -32.76
CA LEU A 17 20.93 -1.86 -32.51
C LEU A 17 22.02 -2.94 -32.43
N SER A 18 21.72 -4.13 -31.88
CA SER A 18 22.67 -5.24 -31.75
C SER A 18 23.22 -5.77 -33.10
N ILE A 19 22.53 -5.50 -34.22
CA ILE A 19 22.88 -5.98 -35.57
C ILE A 19 23.98 -5.12 -36.24
N GLY A 20 24.29 -3.92 -35.72
CA GLY A 20 25.35 -3.04 -36.23
C GLY A 20 26.69 -3.24 -35.53
N HIS A 21 27.62 -4.01 -36.11
CA HIS A 21 28.98 -4.19 -35.57
C HIS A 21 29.83 -2.90 -35.68
N ASN A 22 29.82 -2.06 -34.64
CA ASN A 22 30.92 -1.16 -34.28
C ASN A 22 30.87 -0.86 -32.77
N MET A 23 32.03 -0.85 -32.11
CA MET A 23 32.24 -0.99 -30.65
C MET A 23 31.88 0.20 -29.71
N PRO A 24 30.86 1.04 -30.01
CA PRO A 24 30.09 1.75 -28.97
C PRO A 24 28.63 1.29 -28.82
N ILE A 25 28.13 0.43 -29.72
CA ILE A 25 26.71 0.05 -29.78
C ILE A 25 26.36 -1.05 -28.75
N SER A 26 27.31 -1.94 -28.43
CA SER A 26 27.09 -3.00 -27.43
C SER A 26 26.82 -2.43 -26.03
N LEU A 27 27.52 -1.37 -25.63
CA LEU A 27 27.30 -0.70 -24.34
C LEU A 27 25.92 -0.06 -24.28
N ALA A 28 25.47 0.55 -25.38
CA ALA A 28 24.12 1.13 -25.47
C ALA A 28 23.03 0.04 -25.38
N VAL A 29 23.24 -1.10 -26.05
CA VAL A 29 22.34 -2.27 -26.01
C VAL A 29 22.22 -2.82 -24.57
N GLU A 30 23.34 -2.97 -23.86
CA GLU A 30 23.34 -3.42 -22.46
C GLU A 30 22.59 -2.43 -21.56
N CYS A 31 22.84 -1.11 -21.69
CA CYS A 31 22.12 -0.10 -20.91
C CYS A 31 20.61 -0.11 -21.17
N PHE A 32 20.17 -0.32 -22.42
CA PHE A 32 18.74 -0.39 -22.73
C PHE A 32 18.09 -1.64 -22.17
N ARG A 33 18.80 -2.78 -22.17
CA ARG A 33 18.32 -4.01 -21.54
C ARG A 33 18.16 -3.83 -20.03
N GLU A 34 19.19 -3.31 -19.36
CA GLU A 34 19.15 -3.06 -17.92
C GLU A 34 18.04 -2.06 -17.54
N ALA A 35 17.85 -1.02 -18.36
CA ALA A 35 16.77 -0.06 -18.16
C ALA A 35 15.39 -0.72 -18.33
N ALA A 36 15.19 -1.56 -19.35
CA ALA A 36 13.94 -2.29 -19.56
C ALA A 36 13.63 -3.25 -18.40
N ASP A 37 14.60 -4.03 -17.96
CA ASP A 37 14.44 -4.97 -16.83
C ASP A 37 14.17 -4.20 -15.52
N THR A 38 14.82 -3.05 -15.31
CA THR A 38 14.56 -2.18 -14.16
C THR A 38 13.14 -1.59 -14.21
N ILE A 39 12.66 -1.15 -15.38
CA ILE A 39 11.31 -0.64 -15.55
C ILE A 39 10.27 -1.73 -15.27
N GLU A 40 10.47 -2.95 -15.78
CA GLU A 40 9.58 -4.08 -15.47
C GLU A 40 9.56 -4.40 -13.97
N ALA A 41 10.73 -4.45 -13.32
CA ALA A 41 10.84 -4.71 -11.89
C ALA A 41 10.19 -3.61 -11.03
N LEU A 42 10.35 -2.34 -11.40
CA LEU A 42 9.71 -1.21 -10.72
C LEU A 42 8.21 -1.19 -10.95
N SER A 43 7.75 -1.52 -12.16
CA SER A 43 6.32 -1.63 -12.49
C SER A 43 5.65 -2.75 -11.68
N ALA A 44 6.30 -3.90 -11.51
CA ALA A 44 5.81 -4.98 -10.66
C ALA A 44 5.71 -4.56 -9.19
N LYS A 45 6.73 -3.85 -8.67
CA LYS A 45 6.70 -3.30 -7.32
C LYS A 45 5.61 -2.24 -7.12
N LEU A 46 5.38 -1.38 -8.11
CA LEU A 46 4.29 -0.39 -8.07
C LEU A 46 2.93 -1.06 -8.06
N ALA A 47 2.70 -2.07 -8.90
CA ALA A 47 1.47 -2.85 -8.89
C ALA A 47 1.22 -3.54 -7.54
N ASP A 48 2.27 -4.07 -6.90
CA ASP A 48 2.17 -4.64 -5.55
C ASP A 48 1.86 -3.58 -4.46
N MET A 49 2.29 -2.33 -4.67
CA MET A 49 2.02 -1.19 -3.78
C MET A 49 0.63 -0.56 -4.04
N GLU A 50 0.10 -0.67 -5.25
CA GLU A 50 -1.24 -0.21 -5.67
C GLU A 50 -2.34 -1.26 -5.41
N ARG A 51 -2.14 -2.22 -4.50
CA ARG A 51 -3.25 -3.04 -4.01
C ARG A 51 -4.32 -2.12 -3.44
N SER A 52 -5.41 -1.99 -4.18
CA SER A 52 -6.47 -1.06 -3.86
C SER A 52 -7.24 -1.53 -2.62
N ALA A 53 -8.05 -0.64 -2.03
CA ALA A 53 -8.95 -1.02 -0.94
C ALA A 53 -9.89 -2.19 -1.32
N GLU A 54 -10.18 -2.38 -2.62
CA GLU A 54 -10.93 -3.54 -3.12
C GLU A 54 -10.19 -4.86 -2.91
N ASP A 55 -8.87 -4.90 -3.12
CA ASP A 55 -8.04 -6.09 -2.87
C ASP A 55 -7.83 -6.37 -1.37
N CYS A 56 -8.09 -5.37 -0.52
CA CYS A 56 -8.00 -5.49 0.94
C CYS A 56 -9.33 -5.86 1.61
N GLY A 57 -10.35 -6.29 0.84
CA GLY A 57 -11.65 -6.68 1.38
C GLY A 57 -12.41 -5.51 2.02
N GLY A 58 -12.28 -4.31 1.43
CA GLY A 58 -12.97 -3.09 1.87
C GLY A 58 -12.22 -2.26 2.92
N TRP A 59 -11.04 -2.71 3.36
CA TRP A 59 -10.19 -1.93 4.27
C TRP A 59 -9.38 -0.87 3.52
N ILE A 60 -9.41 0.36 4.04
CA ILE A 60 -8.69 1.51 3.53
C ILE A 60 -7.49 1.79 4.46
N PRO A 61 -6.24 1.70 3.96
CA PRO A 61 -5.06 2.03 4.76
C PRO A 61 -5.08 3.48 5.22
N CYS A 62 -4.68 3.75 6.48
CA CYS A 62 -4.61 5.12 6.98
C CYS A 62 -3.60 6.00 6.22
N LYS A 63 -2.63 5.38 5.53
CA LYS A 63 -1.65 6.06 4.66
C LYS A 63 -2.26 6.54 3.34
N GLU A 64 -3.35 5.93 2.90
CA GLU A 64 -4.06 6.30 1.68
C GLU A 64 -4.96 7.50 1.95
N ARG A 65 -5.86 7.38 2.93
CA ARG A 65 -6.71 8.47 3.40
C ARG A 65 -7.26 8.21 4.80
N LEU A 66 -7.69 9.29 5.44
CA LEU A 66 -8.48 9.26 6.67
C LEU A 66 -9.99 9.21 6.35
N PRO A 67 -10.82 8.75 7.28
CA PRO A 67 -12.28 8.87 7.17
C PRO A 67 -12.71 10.35 7.24
N GLU A 68 -14.00 10.59 7.01
CA GLU A 68 -14.58 11.91 7.21
C GLU A 68 -14.61 12.26 8.70
N ASP A 69 -14.33 13.52 9.01
CA ASP A 69 -14.29 13.99 10.39
C ASP A 69 -15.65 13.83 11.08
N GLY A 70 -15.61 13.27 12.30
CA GLY A 70 -16.79 13.01 13.12
C GLY A 70 -17.59 11.76 12.72
N VAL A 71 -17.14 10.97 11.75
CA VAL A 71 -17.80 9.71 11.36
C VAL A 71 -17.15 8.53 12.07
N ASP A 72 -17.97 7.74 12.77
CA ASP A 72 -17.53 6.50 13.39
C ASP A 72 -17.23 5.43 12.34
N VAL A 73 -16.05 4.82 12.45
CA VAL A 73 -15.56 3.79 11.53
C VAL A 73 -14.99 2.61 12.30
N LEU A 74 -14.97 1.45 11.65
CA LEU A 74 -14.27 0.27 12.15
C LEU A 74 -12.79 0.41 11.83
N VAL A 75 -11.94 0.40 12.85
CA VAL A 75 -10.48 0.50 12.73
C VAL A 75 -9.81 -0.82 13.03
N TRP A 76 -8.75 -1.16 12.28
CA TRP A 76 -7.80 -2.21 12.61
C TRP A 76 -6.53 -1.55 13.14
N PHE A 77 -6.18 -1.86 14.38
CA PHE A 77 -5.04 -1.27 15.06
C PHE A 77 -4.15 -2.31 15.76
N GLU A 78 -2.91 -1.91 15.96
CA GLU A 78 -1.93 -2.61 16.78
C GLU A 78 -1.74 -1.89 18.11
N TYR A 79 -1.52 -2.65 19.17
CA TYR A 79 -1.24 -2.13 20.49
C TYR A 79 -0.30 -3.07 21.25
N PHE A 80 0.56 -2.49 22.08
CA PHE A 80 1.48 -3.25 22.89
C PHE A 80 0.89 -3.52 24.29
N ARG A 81 0.98 -4.77 24.77
CA ARG A 81 0.65 -5.11 26.16
C ARG A 81 1.93 -5.35 26.94
N TYR A 82 2.01 -4.80 28.14
CA TYR A 82 3.13 -5.04 29.08
C TYR A 82 2.73 -6.06 30.16
N GLY A 83 3.72 -6.70 30.78
CA GLY A 83 3.52 -7.70 31.84
C GLY A 83 3.70 -9.13 31.33
N GLU A 84 2.84 -10.07 31.74
CA GLU A 84 2.91 -11.48 31.31
C GLU A 84 2.69 -11.69 29.81
N TYR A 85 2.26 -10.64 29.10
CA TYR A 85 1.93 -10.66 27.67
C TYR A 85 2.73 -9.61 26.90
N ASP A 86 4.05 -9.58 27.13
CA ASP A 86 5.00 -8.62 26.53
C ASP A 86 5.17 -8.82 25.02
N ARG A 87 4.17 -8.39 24.25
CA ARG A 87 4.17 -8.48 22.78
C ARG A 87 3.18 -7.51 22.14
N LEU A 88 3.33 -7.35 20.83
CA LEU A 88 2.38 -6.62 19.99
C LEU A 88 1.13 -7.46 19.72
N PHE A 89 -0.04 -6.85 19.89
CA PHE A 89 -1.33 -7.44 19.55
C PHE A 89 -2.01 -6.61 18.47
N GLN A 90 -2.86 -7.26 17.69
CA GLN A 90 -3.68 -6.63 16.68
C GLN A 90 -5.14 -6.95 16.95
N THR A 91 -6.00 -5.94 16.82
CA THR A 91 -7.45 -6.10 17.00
C THR A 91 -8.22 -5.05 16.21
N LYS A 92 -9.55 -5.16 16.24
CA LYS A 92 -10.47 -4.20 15.64
C LYS A 92 -11.26 -3.46 16.73
N GLY A 93 -11.71 -2.25 16.43
CA GLY A 93 -12.53 -1.42 17.32
C GLY A 93 -13.15 -0.23 16.59
N ILE A 94 -13.84 0.64 17.31
CA ILE A 94 -14.49 1.83 16.75
C ILE A 94 -13.65 3.07 17.07
N SER A 95 -13.46 3.93 16.08
CA SER A 95 -12.81 5.24 16.21
C SER A 95 -13.36 6.20 15.17
N TYR A 96 -13.04 7.49 15.32
CA TYR A 96 -13.35 8.53 14.33
C TYR A 96 -12.15 9.49 14.20
N THR A 97 -12.14 10.33 13.17
CA THR A 97 -11.18 11.44 13.07
C THR A 97 -11.81 12.75 13.49
N PHE A 98 -11.01 13.64 14.06
CA PHE A 98 -11.41 14.99 14.42
C PHE A 98 -10.24 15.93 14.18
N ASN A 99 -10.44 16.96 13.34
CA ASN A 99 -9.40 17.88 12.91
C ASN A 99 -8.19 17.16 12.25
N GLY A 100 -8.46 16.10 11.49
CA GLY A 100 -7.40 15.31 10.82
C GLY A 100 -6.55 14.43 11.75
N GLU A 101 -6.91 14.33 13.03
CA GLU A 101 -6.27 13.42 13.98
C GLU A 101 -7.25 12.31 14.42
N TRP A 102 -6.72 11.14 14.74
CA TRP A 102 -7.52 10.06 15.30
C TRP A 102 -7.99 10.41 16.72
N SER A 103 -9.28 10.22 16.96
CA SER A 103 -9.93 10.49 18.24
C SER A 103 -10.83 9.32 18.66
N GLY A 104 -11.36 9.38 19.88
CA GLY A 104 -12.11 8.31 20.52
C GLY A 104 -11.19 7.32 21.26
N PHE A 105 -11.42 6.01 21.06
CA PHE A 105 -10.71 4.93 21.76
C PHE A 105 -9.17 5.04 21.72
N VAL A 106 -8.66 5.64 20.64
CA VAL A 106 -7.24 5.71 20.30
C VAL A 106 -6.50 6.90 20.95
N ASN A 107 -7.20 7.85 21.56
CA ASN A 107 -6.57 9.02 22.20
C ASN A 107 -6.67 8.99 23.74
N GLY A 108 -6.01 8.00 24.34
CA GLY A 108 -5.73 7.99 25.79
C GLY A 108 -6.87 7.55 26.72
N SER A 109 -8.08 7.29 26.23
CA SER A 109 -9.19 6.85 27.09
C SER A 109 -9.09 5.38 27.53
N SER A 110 -8.30 4.58 26.82
CA SER A 110 -8.22 3.13 27.00
C SER A 110 -7.01 2.67 27.83
N GLY A 111 -6.11 3.59 28.20
CA GLY A 111 -4.90 3.30 28.99
C GLY A 111 -3.77 2.60 28.23
N TRP A 112 -3.90 2.37 26.92
CA TRP A 112 -2.85 1.79 26.08
C TRP A 112 -1.91 2.88 25.54
N ASN A 113 -0.63 2.86 25.93
CA ASN A 113 0.32 3.93 25.62
C ASN A 113 1.03 3.80 24.26
N GLN A 114 0.69 2.81 23.45
CA GLN A 114 1.32 2.55 22.15
C GLN A 114 0.32 1.95 21.16
N LEU A 115 -0.73 2.70 20.82
CA LEU A 115 -1.73 2.29 19.85
C LEU A 115 -1.45 2.92 18.48
N ARG A 116 -1.43 2.10 17.43
CA ARG A 116 -1.33 2.57 16.04
C ARG A 116 -2.43 1.97 15.18
N ILE A 117 -3.21 2.82 14.52
CA ILE A 117 -4.20 2.40 13.54
C ILE A 117 -3.50 2.12 12.20
N ILE A 118 -3.84 0.99 11.58
CA ILE A 118 -3.26 0.51 10.34
C ILE A 118 -4.20 0.79 9.16
N ALA A 119 -5.48 0.46 9.31
CA ALA A 119 -6.50 0.60 8.29
C ALA A 119 -7.88 0.81 8.93
N TRP A 120 -8.84 1.29 8.14
CA TRP A 120 -10.22 1.52 8.56
C TRP A 120 -11.22 1.13 7.47
N GLN A 121 -12.48 0.94 7.83
CA GLN A 121 -13.60 0.79 6.89
C GLN A 121 -14.90 1.36 7.50
N PRO A 122 -15.93 1.64 6.70
CA PRO A 122 -17.26 1.97 7.23
C PRO A 122 -17.78 0.88 8.18
N LEU A 123 -18.62 1.26 9.14
CA LEU A 123 -19.26 0.27 10.02
C LEU A 123 -20.13 -0.70 9.18
N PRO A 124 -20.14 -2.00 9.53
CA PRO A 124 -21.05 -2.95 8.91
C PRO A 124 -22.50 -2.60 9.23
N GLU A 125 -23.43 -3.14 8.45
CA GLU A 125 -24.85 -3.03 8.74
C GLU A 125 -25.17 -3.61 10.12
N ASP A 126 -26.09 -2.96 10.83
CA ASP A 126 -26.50 -3.39 12.16
C ASP A 126 -27.09 -4.81 12.12
N TYR A 127 -26.95 -5.53 13.22
CA TYR A 127 -27.54 -6.85 13.33
C TYR A 127 -29.07 -6.74 13.31
N HIS A 128 -29.69 -7.52 12.41
CA HIS A 128 -31.14 -7.69 12.33
C HIS A 128 -31.47 -9.17 12.60
N GLU A 129 -32.39 -9.41 13.53
CA GLU A 129 -32.92 -10.76 13.75
C GLU A 129 -33.74 -11.20 12.53
N PRO A 130 -33.59 -12.47 12.07
CA PRO A 130 -34.31 -13.00 10.92
C PRO A 130 -35.81 -13.24 11.17
#